data_AF-A0A9P5U4A3-F1
#
_entry.id   AF-A0A9P5U4A3-F1
#
_cell.length_a   1.000
_cell.length_b   1.000
_cell.length_c   1.000
_cell.angle_alpha   90.00
_cell.angle_beta   90.00
_cell.angle_gamma   90.00
#
_symmetry.space_group_name_H-M   'P 1'
#
loop_
_entity.id
_entity.type
_entity.pdbx_description
1 polymer ?
#
loop_
_entity_poly.entity_id
_entity_poly.type
_entity_poly.pdbx_seq_one_letter_code
_entity_poly.pdbx_strand_id
1 'polypeptide(L)'
;MPSIHAYYHSDGPASGPVTIDYLGALGWNISFIEGNTIEEIEQSGFKVVEKMGYPTTVEGCVVRFNMKQAEDMTPQMLSVLEASQPSDGVTGNLCTNQDAITAITSGKTYIDIEDITTKSWIHLDLFPGLLLTLPQGAKYRLNFNAENSKTTRTVFFLENHEILMDEAIETHPARAAYLAKHT
;
A
#
# COMPACT_ATOMS: atom_id res chain seq x y z
N MET A 1 10.07 17.06 -11.32
CA MET A 1 9.37 16.29 -10.27
C MET A 1 9.26 14.86 -10.75
N PRO A 2 9.37 13.86 -9.85
CA PRO A 2 9.10 12.48 -10.22
C PRO A 2 7.65 12.37 -10.74
N SER A 3 7.46 11.66 -11.85
CA SER A 3 6.13 11.30 -12.34
C SER A 3 5.77 9.91 -11.79
N ILE A 4 4.54 9.74 -11.30
CA ILE A 4 4.04 8.39 -11.07
C ILE A 4 3.77 7.69 -12.40
N HIS A 5 3.79 6.37 -12.38
CA HIS A 5 3.31 5.55 -13.48
C HIS A 5 2.15 4.69 -12.94
N ALA A 6 0.94 5.05 -13.34
CA ALA A 6 -0.27 4.32 -12.99
C ALA A 6 -1.12 4.09 -14.24
N TYR A 7 -1.71 2.91 -14.38
CA TYR A 7 -2.49 2.52 -15.56
C TYR A 7 -3.42 1.35 -15.26
N TYR A 8 -4.51 1.23 -16.02
CA TYR A 8 -5.39 0.07 -15.91
C TYR A 8 -4.75 -1.19 -16.48
N HIS A 9 -5.01 -2.35 -15.85
CA HIS A 9 -4.67 -3.64 -16.45
C HIS A 9 -5.41 -3.82 -17.79
N SER A 10 -4.76 -4.48 -18.75
CA SER A 10 -5.28 -4.62 -20.12
C SER A 10 -6.48 -5.56 -20.26
N ASP A 11 -6.80 -6.32 -19.21
CA ASP A 11 -7.90 -7.28 -19.13
C ASP A 11 -9.22 -6.66 -18.59
N GLY A 12 -9.19 -5.39 -18.17
CA GLY A 12 -10.35 -4.68 -17.64
C GLY A 12 -11.16 -3.90 -18.69
N PRO A 13 -12.37 -3.42 -18.32
CA PRO A 13 -13.17 -2.53 -19.17
C PRO A 13 -12.58 -1.11 -19.33
N ALA A 14 -11.64 -0.73 -18.45
CA ALA A 14 -10.91 0.53 -18.52
C ALA A 14 -9.50 0.33 -19.12
N SER A 15 -8.96 1.36 -19.75
CA SER A 15 -7.62 1.30 -20.37
C SER A 15 -6.90 2.65 -20.28
N GLY A 16 -5.57 2.59 -20.33
CA GLY A 16 -4.72 3.78 -20.39
C GLY A 16 -4.19 4.25 -19.03
N PRO A 17 -3.45 5.38 -19.03
CA PRO A 17 -2.81 5.93 -17.85
C PRO A 17 -3.82 6.56 -16.88
N VAL A 18 -3.48 6.52 -15.58
CA VAL A 18 -4.24 7.08 -14.47
C VAL A 18 -3.45 8.20 -13.81
N THR A 19 -4.12 9.31 -13.47
CA THR A 19 -3.48 10.48 -12.86
C THR A 19 -3.46 10.39 -11.33
N ILE A 20 -2.57 11.16 -10.69
CA ILE A 20 -2.54 11.32 -9.23
C ILE A 20 -3.88 11.85 -8.72
N ASP A 21 -4.47 12.83 -9.40
CA ASP A 21 -5.76 13.41 -9.00
C ASP A 21 -6.89 12.37 -9.01
N TYR A 22 -6.86 11.44 -9.97
CA TYR A 22 -7.83 10.35 -10.01
C TYR A 22 -7.64 9.35 -8.88
N LEU A 23 -6.39 8.97 -8.57
CA LEU A 23 -6.09 8.15 -7.40
C LEU A 23 -6.52 8.85 -6.09
N GLY A 24 -6.30 10.16 -6.00
CA GLY A 24 -6.77 10.98 -4.88
C GLY A 24 -8.29 11.01 -4.75
N ALA A 25 -9.02 11.02 -5.87
CA ALA A 25 -10.48 10.89 -5.87
C ALA A 25 -10.96 9.51 -5.38
N LEU A 26 -10.14 8.47 -5.50
CA LEU A 26 -10.34 7.16 -4.87
C LEU A 26 -9.83 7.10 -3.42
N GLY A 27 -9.36 8.21 -2.85
CA GLY A 27 -8.83 8.29 -1.49
C GLY A 27 -7.36 7.90 -1.34
N TRP A 28 -6.68 7.54 -2.43
CA TRP A 28 -5.26 7.19 -2.42
C TRP A 28 -4.40 8.44 -2.57
N ASN A 29 -3.71 8.82 -1.49
CA ASN A 29 -2.84 9.99 -1.52
C ASN A 29 -1.40 9.58 -1.80
N ILE A 30 -0.79 10.23 -2.79
CA ILE A 30 0.60 10.03 -3.16
C ILE A 30 1.37 11.32 -2.90
N SER A 31 2.47 11.18 -2.17
CA SER A 31 3.40 12.27 -1.92
C SER A 31 4.83 11.80 -2.11
N PHE A 32 5.75 12.75 -2.26
CA PHE A 32 7.16 12.48 -2.45
C PHE A 32 7.93 13.01 -1.24
N ILE A 33 8.81 12.17 -0.71
CA ILE A 33 9.68 12.50 0.42
C ILE A 33 11.12 12.63 -0.05
N GLU A 34 11.88 13.50 0.63
CA GLU A 34 13.26 13.81 0.27
C GLU A 34 14.22 12.72 0.75
N GLY A 35 15.30 12.50 0.01
CA GLY A 35 16.38 11.58 0.37
C GLY A 35 16.89 10.78 -0.82
N ASN A 36 18.16 10.41 -0.76
CA ASN A 36 18.82 9.55 -1.76
C ASN A 36 19.32 8.23 -1.16
N THR A 37 19.37 8.11 0.16
CA THR A 37 19.64 6.86 0.87
C THR A 37 18.40 6.33 1.59
N ILE A 38 18.44 5.06 2.00
CA ILE A 38 17.36 4.43 2.79
C ILE A 38 17.11 5.25 4.06
N GLU A 39 18.16 5.62 4.78
CA GLU A 39 18.09 6.35 6.04
C GLU A 39 17.52 7.76 5.87
N GLU A 40 17.92 8.47 4.81
CA GLU A 40 17.39 9.81 4.51
C GLU A 40 15.90 9.75 4.17
N ILE A 41 15.50 8.79 3.33
CA ILE A 41 14.09 8.58 2.96
C ILE A 41 13.27 8.22 4.19
N GLU A 42 13.76 7.31 5.04
CA GLU A 42 13.07 6.97 6.29
C GLU A 42 12.87 8.20 7.16
N GLN A 43 13.94 8.95 7.45
CA GLN A 43 13.87 10.15 8.30
C GLN A 43 12.89 11.20 7.76
N SER A 44 12.87 11.42 6.45
CA SER A 44 11.89 12.30 5.81
C SER A 44 10.47 11.76 5.94
N GLY A 45 10.28 10.45 5.76
CA GLY A 45 9.02 9.75 5.97
C GLY A 45 8.49 9.95 7.39
N PHE A 46 9.31 9.70 8.42
CA PHE A 46 8.98 9.93 9.84
C PHE A 46 8.47 11.35 10.08
N LYS A 47 9.19 12.37 9.60
CA LYS A 47 8.77 13.78 9.77
C LYS A 47 7.43 14.09 9.12
N VAL A 48 7.11 13.46 7.99
CA VAL A 48 5.84 13.67 7.29
C VAL A 48 4.71 12.98 8.04
N VAL A 49 4.86 11.71 8.42
CA VAL A 49 3.79 10.95 9.08
C VAL A 49 3.50 11.44 10.50
N GLU A 50 4.51 11.95 11.23
CA GLU A 50 4.30 12.61 12.53
C GLU A 50 3.40 13.85 12.39
N LYS A 51 3.62 14.66 11.35
CA LYS A 51 2.77 15.81 11.04
C LYS A 51 1.35 15.40 10.65
N MET A 52 1.18 14.18 10.13
CA MET A 52 -0.12 13.58 9.83
C MET A 52 -0.78 12.93 11.06
N GLY A 53 -0.11 12.95 12.22
CA GLY A 53 -0.63 12.42 13.48
C GLY A 53 -0.40 10.92 13.69
N TYR A 54 0.44 10.27 12.88
CA TYR A 54 0.78 8.87 13.09
C TYR A 54 1.80 8.72 14.22
N PRO A 55 1.61 7.77 15.14
CA PRO A 55 2.57 7.52 16.21
C PRO A 55 3.83 6.85 15.66
N THR A 56 4.98 7.47 15.88
CA THR A 56 6.29 6.98 15.41
C THR A 56 7.14 6.34 16.50
N THR A 57 6.75 6.53 17.76
CA THR A 57 7.45 6.02 18.94
C THR A 57 6.68 4.92 19.67
N VAL A 58 5.46 4.60 19.23
CA VAL A 58 4.63 3.55 19.82
C VAL A 58 4.99 2.22 19.17
N GLU A 59 5.25 1.22 20.01
CA GLU A 59 5.59 -0.13 19.55
C GLU A 59 4.46 -0.70 18.67
N GLY A 60 4.84 -1.34 17.56
CA GLY A 60 3.89 -1.92 16.60
C GLY A 60 3.25 -0.93 15.62
N CYS A 61 3.36 0.38 15.84
CA CYS A 61 2.84 1.40 14.92
C CYS A 61 3.78 1.73 13.76
N VAL A 62 5.04 1.30 13.85
CA VAL A 62 6.02 1.45 12.78
C VAL A 62 6.64 0.09 12.48
N VAL A 63 6.47 -0.36 11.25
CA VAL A 63 7.02 -1.63 10.78
C VAL A 63 7.92 -1.35 9.60
N ARG A 64 9.23 -1.48 9.84
CA ARG A 64 10.21 -1.57 8.75
C ARG A 64 10.25 -3.01 8.31
N PHE A 65 10.14 -3.24 7.01
CA PHE A 65 10.30 -4.59 6.55
C PHE A 65 11.01 -4.67 5.20
N ASN A 66 11.82 -5.72 5.11
CA ASN A 66 12.48 -6.14 3.90
C ASN A 66 11.79 -7.41 3.42
N MET A 67 11.32 -7.44 2.17
CA MET A 67 10.63 -8.62 1.64
C MET A 67 11.49 -9.89 1.57
N LYS A 68 12.81 -9.79 1.77
CA LYS A 68 13.71 -10.95 1.93
C LYS A 68 13.80 -11.51 3.34
N GLN A 69 13.46 -10.71 4.34
CA GLN A 69 13.71 -11.01 5.74
C GLN A 69 12.39 -11.17 6.46
N ALA A 70 11.88 -12.40 6.48
CA ALA A 70 10.65 -12.75 7.20
C ALA A 70 10.72 -12.39 8.70
N GLU A 71 11.92 -12.34 9.28
CA GLU A 71 12.18 -11.89 10.65
C GLU A 71 11.82 -10.42 10.92
N ASP A 72 11.75 -9.58 9.88
CA ASP A 72 11.35 -8.18 9.99
C ASP A 72 9.82 -7.98 9.91
N MET A 73 9.06 -9.05 9.66
CA MET A 73 7.62 -8.97 9.42
C MET A 73 6.82 -9.23 10.70
N THR A 74 5.71 -8.50 10.87
CA THR A 74 4.75 -8.82 11.93
C THR A 74 4.04 -10.15 11.62
N PRO A 75 3.46 -10.83 12.63
CA PRO A 75 2.68 -12.04 12.40
C PRO A 75 1.57 -11.87 11.35
N GLN A 76 0.87 -10.73 11.33
CA GLN A 76 -0.15 -10.45 10.31
C GLN A 76 0.45 -10.36 8.90
N MET A 77 1.61 -9.71 8.75
CA MET A 77 2.28 -9.59 7.45
C MET A 77 2.85 -10.92 6.96
N LEU A 78 3.32 -11.77 7.87
CA LEU A 78 3.70 -13.14 7.56
C LEU A 78 2.50 -13.93 7.04
N SER A 79 1.34 -13.83 7.69
CA SER A 79 0.11 -14.47 7.19
C SER A 79 -0.29 -13.97 5.79
N VAL A 80 -0.14 -12.68 5.52
CA VAL A 80 -0.37 -12.11 4.16
C VAL A 80 0.63 -12.70 3.15
N LEU A 81 1.90 -12.81 3.52
CA LEU A 81 2.94 -13.39 2.66
C LEU A 81 2.68 -14.88 2.40
N GLU A 82 2.34 -15.66 3.43
CA GLU A 82 2.02 -17.08 3.32
C GLU A 82 0.82 -17.31 2.40
N ALA A 83 -0.23 -16.49 2.55
CA ALA A 83 -1.41 -16.53 1.69
C ALA A 83 -1.12 -16.16 0.22
N SER A 84 0.02 -15.50 -0.07
CA SER A 84 0.44 -15.12 -1.43
C SER A 84 1.26 -16.19 -2.17
N GLN A 85 1.68 -17.26 -1.48
CA GLN A 85 2.61 -18.25 -2.05
C GLN A 85 2.04 -19.22 -3.11
N PRO A 86 0.73 -19.47 -3.28
CA PRO A 86 0.27 -20.44 -4.29
C PRO A 86 0.01 -19.91 -5.71
N SER A 87 0.10 -18.60 -6.00
CA SER A 87 -0.26 -18.04 -7.33
C SER A 87 0.65 -16.89 -7.77
N ASP A 88 1.43 -17.02 -8.86
CA ASP A 88 2.19 -15.97 -9.61
C ASP A 88 2.87 -14.82 -8.80
N GLY A 89 3.05 -15.01 -7.49
CA GLY A 89 3.42 -13.99 -6.52
C GLY A 89 2.33 -12.99 -6.13
N VAL A 90 1.12 -12.99 -6.70
CA VAL A 90 0.07 -12.00 -6.37
C VAL A 90 -0.74 -12.46 -5.15
N THR A 91 -0.97 -11.56 -4.19
CA THR A 91 -1.85 -11.82 -3.04
C THR A 91 -3.31 -11.98 -3.46
N GLY A 92 -4.12 -12.57 -2.58
CA GLY A 92 -5.56 -12.29 -2.56
C GLY A 92 -5.87 -10.80 -2.38
N ASN A 93 -7.15 -10.47 -2.26
CA ASN A 93 -7.56 -9.10 -2.00
C ASN A 93 -7.19 -8.72 -0.56
N LEU A 94 -6.57 -7.56 -0.40
CA LEU A 94 -6.20 -6.99 0.88
C LEU A 94 -6.98 -5.70 1.14
N CYS A 95 -7.21 -5.39 2.40
CA CYS A 95 -7.81 -4.14 2.86
C CYS A 95 -7.30 -3.85 4.28
N THR A 96 -7.22 -2.59 4.67
CA THR A 96 -6.93 -2.21 6.05
C THR A 96 -8.18 -1.73 6.76
N ASN A 97 -8.29 -2.02 8.07
CA ASN A 97 -9.40 -1.53 8.88
C ASN A 97 -9.29 -0.02 9.21
N GLN A 98 -8.09 0.54 9.06
CA GLN A 98 -7.73 1.94 9.32
C GLN A 98 -6.74 2.41 8.24
N ASP A 99 -6.61 3.73 8.07
CA ASP A 99 -5.66 4.31 7.13
C ASP A 99 -4.23 3.90 7.52
N ALA A 100 -3.44 3.47 6.54
CA ALA A 100 -2.03 3.16 6.71
C ALA A 100 -1.18 4.02 5.78
N ILE A 101 0.08 4.26 6.14
CA ILE A 101 1.01 4.97 5.26
C ILE A 101 2.19 4.05 4.98
N THR A 102 2.63 3.98 3.73
CA THR A 102 3.83 3.23 3.34
C THR A 102 4.82 4.14 2.64
N ALA A 103 6.07 4.12 3.12
CA ALA A 103 7.20 4.77 2.49
C ALA A 103 8.06 3.70 1.80
N ILE A 104 8.31 3.86 0.50
CA ILE A 104 9.23 2.99 -0.23
C ILE A 104 10.64 3.50 -0.01
N THR A 105 11.49 2.71 0.62
CA THR A 105 12.85 3.12 1.00
C THR A 105 13.91 2.57 0.06
N SER A 106 13.66 1.42 -0.57
CA SER A 106 14.57 0.81 -1.54
C SER A 106 13.83 -0.08 -2.55
N GLY A 107 14.45 -0.37 -3.69
CA GLY A 107 13.91 -1.30 -4.69
C GLY A 107 12.77 -0.72 -5.52
N LYS A 108 12.08 -1.57 -6.28
CA LYS A 108 10.91 -1.23 -7.09
C LYS A 108 9.88 -2.34 -6.92
N THR A 109 8.63 -1.95 -6.76
CA THR A 109 7.50 -2.87 -6.67
C THR A 109 6.28 -2.17 -7.27
N TYR A 110 5.13 -2.80 -7.16
CA TYR A 110 3.87 -2.19 -7.54
C TYR A 110 2.75 -2.62 -6.59
N ILE A 111 1.65 -1.89 -6.68
CA ILE A 111 0.39 -2.22 -6.02
C ILE A 111 -0.72 -2.14 -7.06
N ASP A 112 -1.64 -3.11 -7.01
CA ASP A 112 -2.86 -2.99 -7.78
C ASP A 112 -3.97 -2.44 -6.88
N ILE A 113 -4.62 -1.38 -7.32
CA ILE A 113 -5.68 -0.67 -6.60
C ILE A 113 -7.00 -0.97 -7.29
N GLU A 114 -8.03 -1.31 -6.52
CA GLU A 114 -9.37 -1.46 -7.06
C GLU A 114 -9.95 -0.07 -7.41
N ASP A 115 -10.30 0.12 -8.67
CA ASP A 115 -11.21 1.19 -9.06
C ASP A 115 -12.65 0.69 -8.98
N ILE A 116 -13.34 1.12 -7.93
CA ILE A 116 -14.73 0.77 -7.67
C ILE A 116 -15.70 1.36 -8.71
N THR A 117 -15.29 2.41 -9.42
CA THR A 117 -16.11 3.09 -10.43
C THR A 117 -16.20 2.25 -11.70
N THR A 118 -15.04 1.84 -12.22
CA THR A 118 -14.96 1.04 -13.45
C THR A 118 -14.94 -0.46 -13.20
N LYS A 119 -14.85 -0.89 -11.92
CA LYS A 119 -14.67 -2.28 -11.51
C LYS A 119 -13.43 -2.93 -12.14
N SER A 120 -12.35 -2.14 -12.22
CA SER A 120 -11.08 -2.53 -12.82
C SER A 120 -9.94 -2.41 -11.81
N TRP A 121 -8.78 -2.98 -12.15
CA TRP A 121 -7.55 -2.82 -11.38
C TRP A 121 -6.66 -1.76 -12.01
N ILE A 122 -6.17 -0.84 -11.17
CA ILE A 122 -5.16 0.14 -11.52
C ILE A 122 -3.82 -0.36 -10.99
N HIS A 123 -2.87 -0.59 -11.88
CA HIS A 123 -1.49 -0.83 -11.54
C HIS A 123 -0.82 0.49 -11.17
N LEU A 124 -0.11 0.55 -10.04
CA LEU A 124 0.69 1.70 -9.63
C LEU A 124 2.12 1.25 -9.32
N ASP A 125 3.08 1.79 -10.07
CA ASP A 125 4.51 1.58 -9.82
C ASP A 125 4.95 2.32 -8.55
N LEU A 126 5.66 1.61 -7.70
CA LEU A 126 6.19 2.08 -6.42
C LEU A 126 7.72 2.09 -6.45
N PHE A 127 8.30 3.22 -6.09
CA PHE A 127 9.75 3.46 -6.15
C PHE A 127 10.24 4.30 -4.96
N PRO A 128 11.55 4.32 -4.68
CA PRO A 128 12.08 4.93 -3.47
C PRO A 128 11.77 6.43 -3.40
N GLY A 129 11.39 6.90 -2.21
CA GLY A 129 10.96 8.28 -1.99
C GLY A 129 9.47 8.54 -2.26
N LEU A 130 8.71 7.52 -2.65
CA LEU A 130 7.24 7.58 -2.71
C LEU A 130 6.65 7.27 -1.33
N LEU A 131 5.75 8.14 -0.88
CA LEU A 131 4.93 7.98 0.32
C LEU A 131 3.46 7.85 -0.09
N LEU A 132 2.87 6.69 0.16
CA LEU A 132 1.51 6.32 -0.23
C LEU A 132 0.62 6.17 1.00
N THR A 133 -0.51 6.87 1.03
CA THR A 133 -1.58 6.62 2.01
C THR A 133 -2.54 5.58 1.44
N LEU A 134 -2.70 4.47 2.16
CA LEU A 134 -3.67 3.43 1.92
C LEU A 134 -4.94 3.79 2.70
N PRO A 135 -6.03 4.21 2.03
CA PRO A 135 -7.27 4.52 2.72
C PRO A 135 -7.92 3.25 3.29
N GLN A 136 -8.45 3.34 4.50
CA GLN A 136 -9.22 2.26 5.13
C GLN A 136 -10.35 1.79 4.20
N GLY A 137 -10.60 0.49 4.17
CA GLY A 137 -11.68 -0.07 3.36
C GLY A 137 -11.39 -0.19 1.86
N ALA A 138 -10.31 0.40 1.34
CA ALA A 138 -9.92 0.24 -0.05
C ALA A 138 -9.28 -1.13 -0.29
N LYS A 139 -9.68 -1.77 -1.40
CA LYS A 139 -9.05 -3.02 -1.81
C LYS A 139 -7.79 -2.76 -2.61
N TYR A 140 -6.79 -3.57 -2.33
CA TYR A 140 -5.56 -3.61 -3.10
C TYR A 140 -4.99 -5.02 -3.15
N ARG A 141 -4.04 -5.24 -4.06
CA ARG A 141 -3.25 -6.48 -4.16
C ARG A 141 -1.77 -6.13 -4.18
N LEU A 142 -0.97 -6.98 -3.56
CA LEU A 142 0.48 -6.90 -3.60
C LEU A 142 1.02 -8.04 -4.44
N ASN A 143 2.17 -7.85 -5.06
CA ASN A 143 2.92 -8.93 -5.68
C ASN A 143 4.26 -9.15 -4.95
N PHE A 144 4.51 -10.38 -4.52
CA PHE A 144 5.68 -10.88 -3.81
C PHE A 144 6.60 -11.75 -4.69
N ASN A 145 6.67 -11.48 -6.00
CA ASN A 145 7.59 -12.19 -6.90
C ASN A 145 9.07 -11.90 -6.56
N ALA A 146 9.97 -12.64 -7.19
CA ALA A 146 11.41 -12.56 -6.94
C ALA A 146 12.01 -11.16 -7.20
N GLU A 147 11.44 -10.36 -8.10
CA GLU A 147 11.90 -8.98 -8.34
C GLU A 147 11.46 -8.04 -7.24
N ASN A 148 10.17 -8.12 -6.86
CA ASN A 148 9.59 -7.34 -5.79
C ASN A 148 10.23 -7.67 -4.44
N SER A 149 10.69 -8.91 -4.23
CA SER A 149 11.37 -9.37 -3.00
C SER A 149 12.59 -8.51 -2.60
N LYS A 150 13.15 -7.71 -3.51
CA LYS A 150 14.30 -6.81 -3.24
C LYS A 150 13.90 -5.44 -2.69
N THR A 151 12.61 -5.18 -2.49
CA THR A 151 12.11 -3.88 -2.01
C THR A 151 12.07 -3.84 -0.49
N THR A 152 12.54 -2.73 0.06
CA THR A 152 12.37 -2.37 1.47
C THR A 152 11.33 -1.27 1.56
N ARG A 153 10.42 -1.38 2.53
CA ARG A 153 9.46 -0.32 2.82
C ARG A 153 9.24 -0.18 4.32
N THR A 154 8.91 1.04 4.75
CA THR A 154 8.46 1.33 6.11
C THR A 154 6.97 1.60 6.07
N VAL A 155 6.21 0.86 6.87
CA VAL A 155 4.77 1.06 7.01
C VAL A 155 4.47 1.65 8.37
N PHE A 156 3.60 2.65 8.37
CA PHE A 156 3.12 3.37 9.54
C PHE A 156 1.65 3.06 9.71
N PHE A 157 1.30 2.63 10.91
CA PHE A 157 -0.03 2.24 11.31
C PHE A 157 -0.51 3.11 12.46
N LEU A 158 -1.83 3.21 12.59
CA LEU A 158 -2.47 3.62 13.83
C LEU A 158 -2.56 2.41 14.78
N GLU A 159 -2.79 2.67 16.06
CA GLU A 159 -3.04 1.62 17.05
C GLU A 159 -4.25 0.74 16.64
N ASN A 160 -4.21 -0.56 16.95
CA ASN A 160 -5.25 -1.53 16.61
C ASN A 160 -5.48 -1.72 15.09
N HIS A 161 -4.42 -1.52 14.30
CA HIS A 161 -4.44 -1.84 12.87
C HIS A 161 -4.65 -3.34 12.62
N GLU A 162 -5.41 -3.64 11.57
CA GLU A 162 -5.65 -4.98 11.06
C GLU A 162 -5.63 -4.98 9.53
N ILE A 163 -4.98 -6.00 8.97
CA ILE A 163 -5.06 -6.34 7.55
C ILE A 163 -6.12 -7.42 7.35
N LEU A 164 -7.14 -7.08 6.57
CA LEU A 164 -8.25 -7.94 6.19
C LEU A 164 -7.95 -8.60 4.84
N MET A 165 -8.42 -9.83 4.67
CA MET A 165 -8.19 -10.62 3.45
C MET A 165 -9.49 -11.16 2.87
N ASP A 166 -9.60 -11.12 1.55
CA ASP A 166 -10.64 -11.75 0.74
C ASP A 166 -12.06 -11.55 1.29
N GLU A 167 -12.76 -12.63 1.66
CA GLU A 167 -14.17 -12.58 2.09
C GLU A 167 -14.41 -11.72 3.32
N ALA A 168 -13.41 -11.60 4.22
CA ALA A 168 -13.51 -10.77 5.41
C ALA A 168 -13.67 -9.28 5.05
N ILE A 169 -13.20 -8.86 3.86
CA ILE A 169 -13.26 -7.47 3.42
C ILE A 169 -14.71 -7.04 3.16
N GLU A 170 -15.51 -7.86 2.47
CA GLU A 170 -16.82 -7.44 1.96
C GLU A 170 -17.84 -7.18 3.07
N THR A 171 -17.65 -7.81 4.23
CA THR A 171 -18.56 -7.67 5.39
C THR A 171 -18.05 -6.67 6.42
N HIS A 172 -16.82 -6.16 6.27
CA HIS A 172 -16.21 -5.28 7.27
C HIS A 172 -16.75 -3.84 7.17
N PRO A 173 -17.03 -3.17 8.32
CA PRO A 173 -17.53 -1.79 8.33
C PRO A 173 -16.65 -0.78 7.58
N ALA A 174 -15.32 -0.94 7.65
CA ALA A 174 -14.39 -0.06 6.93
C ALA A 174 -14.63 -0.09 5.41
N ARG A 175 -14.89 -1.28 4.84
CA ARG A 175 -15.20 -1.44 3.41
C ARG A 175 -16.53 -0.78 3.05
N ALA A 176 -17.56 -0.99 3.87
CA ALA A 176 -18.87 -0.36 3.65
C ALA A 176 -18.76 1.18 3.69
N ALA A 177 -18.00 1.73 4.64
CA ALA A 177 -17.74 3.16 4.75
C ALA A 177 -16.95 3.70 3.55
N TYR A 178 -15.92 2.98 3.09
CA TYR A 178 -15.15 3.35 1.91
C TYR A 178 -16.02 3.42 0.65
N LEU A 179 -16.83 2.38 0.41
CA LEU A 179 -17.76 2.36 -0.72
C LEU A 179 -18.73 3.54 -0.68
N ALA A 180 -19.40 3.76 0.46
CA ALA A 180 -20.37 4.84 0.62
C ALA A 180 -19.80 6.25 0.37
N LYS A 181 -18.49 6.44 0.55
CA LYS A 181 -17.81 7.73 0.33
C LYS A 181 -17.37 7.96 -1.12
N HIS A 182 -17.13 6.88 -1.88
CA HIS A 182 -16.45 6.95 -3.18
C HIS A 182 -17.26 6.33 -4.34
N THR A 183 -18.52 5.93 -4.09
CA THR A 183 -19.54 5.65 -5.13
C THR A 183 -20.52 6.80 -5.27
#